data_AF-A0A9D1FG52-F1
#
_entry.id   AF-A0A9D1FG52-F1
#
_cell.length_a   1.000
_cell.length_b   1.000
_cell.length_c   1.000
_cell.angle_alpha   90.00
_cell.angle_beta   90.00
_cell.angle_gamma   90.00
#
_symmetry.space_group_name_H-M   'P 1'
#
loop_
_entity.id
_entity.type
_entity.pdbx_description
1 polymer ?
#
loop_
_entity_poly.entity_id
_entity_poly.type
_entity_poly.pdbx_seq_one_letter_code
_entity_poly.pdbx_strand_id
1 'polypeptide(L)' 'MMITASDVLLIIKYVLAALIVIGVILAPAWLARQTGKSKQDMILVRLASWIFGWTGIGWLWSLFWSSKK' A
#
# COMPACT_ATOMS: atom_id res chain seq x y z
N MET A 1 -26.99 -1.45 23.67
CA MET A 1 -25.71 -2.17 23.46
C MET A 1 -24.65 -1.39 24.22
N MET A 2 -24.09 -1.94 25.30
CA MET A 2 -23.01 -1.29 26.06
C MET A 2 -21.69 -1.58 25.35
N ILE A 3 -20.98 -0.54 24.90
CA ILE A 3 -19.64 -0.70 24.33
C ILE A 3 -18.68 -0.95 25.48
N THR A 4 -18.01 -2.09 25.46
CA THR A 4 -17.03 -2.47 26.49
C THR A 4 -15.64 -1.93 26.13
N ALA A 5 -14.75 -1.83 27.12
CA ALA A 5 -13.36 -1.45 26.87
C ALA A 5 -12.66 -2.40 25.86
N SER A 6 -13.06 -3.68 25.88
CA SER A 6 -12.60 -4.69 24.93
C SER A 6 -13.03 -4.36 23.49
N ASP A 7 -14.25 -3.89 23.29
CA ASP A 7 -14.76 -3.50 21.95
C ASP A 7 -13.99 -2.29 21.39
N VAL A 8 -13.66 -1.32 22.25
CA VAL A 8 -12.87 -0.13 21.86
C VAL A 8 -11.48 -0.54 21.40
N LEU A 9 -10.79 -1.41 22.16
CA LEU A 9 -9.47 -1.93 21.78
C LEU A 9 -9.51 -2.69 20.45
N LEU A 10 -10.59 -3.43 20.22
CA LEU A 10 -10.80 -4.23 19.02
C LEU A 10 -11.01 -3.33 17.78
N ILE A 11 -11.76 -2.23 17.93
CA ILE A 11 -11.90 -1.20 16.90
C ILE A 11 -10.54 -0.55 16.59
N ILE A 12 -9.80 -0.12 17.62
CA ILE A 12 -8.48 0.51 17.45
C ILE A 12 -7.52 -0.42 16.70
N LYS A 13 -7.49 -1.71 17.05
CA LYS A 13 -6.68 -2.72 16.36
C LYS A 13 -7.00 -2.77 14.87
N TYR A 14 -8.27 -2.80 14.48
CA TYR A 14 -8.64 -2.86 13.07
C TYR A 14 -8.36 -1.55 12.32
N VAL A 15 -8.52 -0.41 12.98
CA VAL A 15 -8.14 0.90 12.41
C VAL A 15 -6.63 0.95 12.15
N LEU A 16 -5.80 0.54 13.12
CA LEU A 16 -4.36 0.47 12.94
C LEU A 16 -3.95 -0.51 11.83
N ALA A 17 -4.57 -1.69 11.79
CA ALA A 17 -4.32 -2.67 10.73
C ALA A 17 -4.67 -2.10 9.34
N ALA A 18 -5.79 -1.39 9.22
CA ALA A 18 -6.19 -0.76 7.96
C ALA A 18 -5.18 0.33 7.52
N LEU A 19 -4.70 1.16 8.46
CA LEU A 19 -3.68 2.17 8.17
C LEU A 19 -2.37 1.55 7.68
N ILE A 20 -1.93 0.45 8.30
CA ILE A 20 -0.73 -0.28 7.88
C ILE A 20 -0.93 -0.85 6.47
N VAL A 21 -2.07 -1.49 6.20
CA VAL A 21 -2.38 -2.06 4.88
C VAL A 21 -2.38 -0.98 3.80
N ILE A 22 -3.00 0.17 4.06
CA ILE A 22 -2.99 1.31 3.13
C ILE A 22 -1.56 1.80 2.88
N GLY A 23 -0.75 1.95 3.94
CA GLY A 23 0.64 2.34 3.84
C GLY A 23 1.47 1.38 3.00
N VAL A 24 1.31 0.07 3.22
CA VAL A 24 1.98 -0.99 2.44
C VAL A 24 1.57 -0.90 0.97
N ILE A 25 0.27 -0.83 0.66
CA ILE A 25 -0.23 -0.76 -0.72
C ILE A 25 0.29 0.49 -1.46
N LEU A 26 0.42 1.63 -0.76
CA LEU A 26 0.89 2.89 -1.34
C LEU A 26 2.42 3.01 -1.41
N ALA A 27 3.18 2.14 -0.73
CA ALA A 27 4.64 2.18 -0.69
C ALA A 27 5.32 2.20 -2.09
N PRO A 28 4.93 1.36 -3.07
CA PRO A 28 5.55 1.37 -4.40
C PRO A 28 5.30 2.68 -5.15
N ALA A 29 4.11 3.27 -4.99
CA ALA A 29 3.77 4.54 -5.61
C ALA A 29 4.55 5.72 -5.01
N TRP A 30 4.82 5.67 -3.69
CA TRP A 30 5.68 6.64 -3.03
C TRP A 30 7.15 6.49 -3.43
N LEU A 31 7.66 5.25 -3.54
CA LEU A 31 9.00 4.95 -4.02
C LEU A 31 9.22 5.39 -5.47
N ALA A 32 8.25 5.15 -6.37
CA ALA A 32 8.33 5.61 -7.76
C ALA A 32 8.43 7.14 -7.89
N ARG A 33 7.85 7.88 -6.94
CA ARG A 33 7.97 9.34 -6.86
C ARG A 33 9.35 9.77 -6.38
N GLN A 34 9.93 9.06 -5.41
CA GLN A 34 11.28 9.31 -4.87
C GLN A 34 12.38 9.00 -5.91
N THR A 35 12.20 7.97 -6.73
CA THR A 35 13.20 7.54 -7.72
C THR A 35 13.20 8.36 -9.02
N GLY A 36 12.31 9.34 -9.18
CA GLY A 36 12.31 10.25 -10.33
C GLY A 36 11.90 9.59 -11.65
N LYS A 37 11.11 8.50 -11.58
CA LYS A 37 10.61 7.77 -12.75
C LYS A 37 9.80 8.67 -13.69
N SER A 38 9.87 8.36 -14.99
CA SER A 38 9.09 9.04 -16.03
C SER A 38 7.59 8.94 -15.73
N LYS A 39 6.79 9.92 -16.18
CA LYS A 39 5.32 9.93 -15.94
C LYS A 39 4.63 8.63 -16.38
N GLN A 40 5.15 7.97 -17.43
CA GLN A 40 4.61 6.71 -17.96
C GLN A 40 4.89 5.53 -17.02
N ASP A 41 6.14 5.41 -16.52
CA ASP A 41 6.50 4.38 -15.54
C ASP A 41 5.74 4.55 -14.23
N MET A 42 5.48 5.79 -13.83
CA MET A 42 4.72 6.10 -12.62
C MET A 42 3.25 5.67 -12.71
N ILE A 43 2.64 5.74 -13.91
CA ILE A 43 1.28 5.25 -14.16
C ILE A 43 1.27 3.72 -14.18
N LEU A 44 2.27 3.08 -14.79
CA LEU A 44 2.42 1.63 -14.82
C LEU A 44 2.57 1.04 -13.41
N VAL A 45 3.40 1.65 -12.57
CA VAL A 45 3.54 1.24 -11.16
C VAL A 45 2.23 1.42 -10.40
N ARG A 46 1.50 2.54 -10.59
CA ARG A 46 0.21 2.77 -9.94
C ARG A 46 -0.86 1.77 -10.37
N LEU A 47 -0.98 1.50 -11.67
CA LEU A 47 -1.92 0.51 -12.20
C LEU A 47 -1.55 -0.90 -11.74
N ALA A 48 -0.26 -1.25 -11.72
CA ALA A 48 0.21 -2.53 -11.22
C ALA A 48 -0.05 -2.70 -9.71
N SER A 49 0.18 -1.67 -8.90
CA SER A 49 -0.15 -1.68 -7.46
C SER A 49 -1.66 -1.71 -7.21
N TRP A 50 -2.49 -1.19 -8.11
CA TRP A 50 -3.96 -1.30 -7.99
C TRP A 50 -4.49 -2.67 -8.41
N ILE A 51 -4.09 -3.14 -9.59
CA ILE A 51 -4.58 -4.39 -10.18
C ILE A 51 -3.99 -5.61 -9.49
N PHE A 52 -2.73 -5.51 -9.05
CA PHE A 52 -2.00 -6.62 -8.47
C PHE A 52 -1.44 -6.34 -7.07
N GLY A 53 -1.63 -5.16 -6.47
CA GLY A 53 -1.14 -4.92 -5.10
C GLY A 53 -1.88 -5.69 -4.02
N TRP A 54 -3.08 -6.23 -4.33
CA TRP A 54 -3.76 -7.22 -3.50
C TRP A 54 -3.11 -8.62 -3.60
N THR A 55 -2.36 -8.89 -4.67
CA THR A 55 -1.50 -10.07 -4.78
C THR A 55 -0.10 -9.71 -4.28
N GLY A 56 0.42 -10.38 -3.24
CA GLY A 56 1.75 -10.07 -2.72
C GLY A 56 2.85 -10.06 -3.80
N ILE A 57 2.69 -10.87 -4.84
CA ILE A 57 3.60 -10.95 -6.01
C ILE A 57 3.57 -9.66 -6.85
N GLY A 58 2.38 -9.15 -7.17
CA GLY A 58 2.25 -7.91 -7.92
C GLY A 58 2.71 -6.68 -7.15
N TRP A 59 2.53 -6.71 -5.83
CA TRP A 59 3.10 -5.70 -4.94
C TRP A 59 4.64 -5.70 -5.01
N LEU A 60 5.29 -6.86 -4.86
CA LEU A 60 6.74 -7.00 -4.98
C LEU A 60 7.26 -6.59 -6.36
N TRP A 61 6.55 -6.95 -7.44
CA TRP A 61 6.89 -6.51 -8.79
C TRP A 61 6.83 -4.99 -8.94
N SER A 62 5.75 -4.37 -8.45
CA SER A 62 5.59 -2.90 -8.48
C SER A 62 6.68 -2.20 -7.66
N LEU A 63 7.09 -2.79 -6.55
CA LEU A 63 8.21 -2.33 -5.73
C LEU A 63 9.54 -2.41 -6.47
N PHE A 64 9.84 -3.56 -7.07
CA PHE A 64 11.06 -3.76 -7.85
C PHE A 64 11.18 -2.74 -8.98
N TRP A 65 10.09 -2.53 -9.74
CA TRP A 65 10.04 -1.54 -10.80
C TRP A 65 10.11 -0.10 -10.31
N SER A 66 9.51 0.19 -9.16
CA SER A 66 9.59 1.51 -8.54
C SER A 66 10.98 1.85 -7.99
N SER A 67 11.75 0.84 -7.59
CA SER A 67 13.09 0.99 -7.00
C SER A 67 14.22 0.97 -8.03
N LYS A 68 13.99 0.42 -9.22
CA LYS A 68 14.98 0.37 -10.29
C LYS A 68 15.04 1.74 -10.97
N LYS A 69 16.18 2.45 -10.96
CA LYS A 69 16.35 3.70 -11.72
C LYS A 69 16.09 3.46 -13.21
#